data_AF-A0A432HGM1-F1
#
_entry.id   AF-A0A432HGM1-F1
#
_cell.length_a   1.000
_cell.length_b   1.000
_cell.length_c   1.000
_cell.angle_alpha   90.00
_cell.angle_beta   90.00
_cell.angle_gamma   90.00
#
_symmetry.space_group_name_H-M   'P 1'
#
loop_
_entity.id
_entity.type
_entity.pdbx_description
1 polymer ?
#
loop_
_entity_poly.entity_id
_entity_poly.type
_entity_poly.pdbx_seq_one_letter_code
_entity_poly.pdbx_strand_id
1 'polypeptide(L)'
;MSTDLSFLEPVESRHDTANNTLNDSSTQTLMSSLNTSNPVEVTGVMDNQSRVHLVWIENGSQPFLQYALIATNGVDAVLISNTLIGSNSSSAISSPSLVVDSNNRAHIVWAITDLEILYTLIDPALDDRDGDAGDIANMTLVSYTVADGTGVRDDPDIAIDSYDGAHVVWVDTYDPQGLYFGTPLIYYTMLTYDSSGNFSVQINNSIITPALGFKGNPAISMGANNTVIVVWEDTRGSLVEYVALLDSSGSMTAEWEDICAVFYGGNLTSGEYFQGVKPLLEQASITVLETLYAISGQMSHAATHKNCEDGYIIGGSGSEGPRTSHLGQNSSDTTGGIRTLDAVMYNNSSLTIPPDWGYNSEMWGPGSTWACLSWRDNSGMTPGNPATAADHKWNPNAT
;
A
#
# COMPACT_ATOMS: atom_id res chain seq x y z
N MET A 1 19.74 -41.75 -5.19
CA MET A 1 18.59 -40.83 -5.15
C MET A 1 19.00 -39.62 -5.95
N SER A 2 18.48 -39.51 -7.18
CA SER A 2 18.84 -38.47 -8.15
C SER A 2 18.07 -37.20 -7.83
N THR A 3 18.76 -36.07 -7.79
CA THR A 3 18.20 -34.73 -7.69
C THR A 3 18.00 -34.18 -9.10
N ASP A 4 16.80 -34.36 -9.65
CA ASP A 4 16.36 -33.60 -10.84
C ASP A 4 15.44 -32.46 -10.38
N LEU A 5 15.99 -31.26 -10.42
CA LEU A 5 15.26 -29.99 -10.39
C LEU A 5 15.00 -29.59 -11.85
N SER A 6 13.98 -30.17 -12.47
CA SER A 6 13.46 -29.68 -13.75
C SER A 6 11.94 -29.81 -13.78
N PHE A 7 11.27 -28.93 -13.03
CA PHE A 7 9.84 -28.68 -13.20
C PHE A 7 9.65 -27.21 -13.55
N LEU A 8 10.10 -26.85 -14.75
CA LEU A 8 9.54 -25.73 -15.49
C LEU A 8 9.03 -26.36 -16.79
N GLU A 9 7.73 -26.67 -16.78
CA GLU A 9 7.01 -27.14 -17.97
C GLU A 9 6.99 -26.06 -19.06
N PRO A 10 6.73 -26.43 -20.32
CA PRO A 10 6.78 -25.48 -21.42
C PRO A 10 5.77 -24.36 -21.19
N VAL A 11 6.27 -23.12 -21.21
CA VAL A 11 5.44 -21.92 -21.23
C VAL A 11 4.69 -21.90 -22.55
N GLU A 12 3.41 -22.28 -22.55
CA GLU A 12 2.50 -21.75 -23.57
C GLU A 12 2.33 -20.27 -23.20
N SER A 13 3.05 -19.39 -23.88
CA SER A 13 2.98 -17.93 -23.69
C SER A 13 1.59 -17.48 -24.08
N ARG A 14 0.66 -17.47 -23.13
CA ARG A 14 -0.72 -17.16 -23.47
C ARG A 14 -0.96 -15.67 -23.59
N HIS A 15 -0.22 -14.82 -22.88
CA HIS A 15 -0.24 -13.37 -23.05
C HIS A 15 1.10 -12.77 -22.64
N ASP A 16 1.76 -12.05 -23.55
CA ASP A 16 2.88 -11.18 -23.21
C ASP A 16 2.29 -9.85 -22.71
N THR A 17 2.39 -9.56 -21.42
CA THR A 17 2.21 -8.19 -20.94
C THR A 17 3.45 -7.39 -21.33
N ALA A 18 3.25 -6.19 -21.85
CA ALA A 18 4.38 -5.33 -22.20
C ALA A 18 5.14 -4.95 -20.93
N ASN A 19 6.25 -5.64 -20.65
CA ASN A 19 7.28 -5.11 -19.76
C ASN A 19 7.68 -3.75 -20.35
N ASN A 20 7.55 -2.70 -19.56
CA ASN A 20 7.67 -1.26 -19.79
C ASN A 20 8.93 -0.82 -20.59
N THR A 21 9.14 -1.39 -21.78
CA THR A 21 10.40 -1.39 -22.55
C THR A 21 10.29 -0.62 -23.87
N LEU A 22 9.12 -0.07 -24.17
CA LEU A 22 8.94 0.85 -25.28
C LEU A 22 9.53 2.21 -24.89
N ASN A 23 10.36 2.79 -25.75
CA ASN A 23 10.83 4.15 -25.57
C ASN A 23 9.65 5.13 -25.70
N ASP A 24 9.70 6.25 -24.98
CA ASP A 24 8.62 7.26 -24.95
C ASP A 24 8.18 7.72 -26.35
N SER A 25 9.07 7.67 -27.35
CA SER A 25 8.74 8.06 -28.73
C SER A 25 7.80 7.11 -29.45
N SER A 26 7.90 5.80 -29.24
CA SER A 26 7.00 4.81 -29.87
C SER A 26 5.60 4.89 -29.28
N THR A 27 5.50 5.03 -27.96
CA THR A 27 4.22 5.25 -27.26
C THR A 27 3.59 6.57 -27.68
N GLN A 28 4.36 7.67 -27.74
CA GLN A 28 3.85 8.97 -28.21
C GLN A 28 3.39 8.93 -29.66
N THR A 29 4.09 8.21 -30.55
CA THR A 29 3.68 8.09 -31.96
C THR A 29 2.36 7.34 -32.08
N LEU A 30 2.21 6.22 -31.36
CA LEU A 30 0.98 5.44 -31.34
C LEU A 30 -0.19 6.26 -30.78
N MET A 31 -0.01 6.91 -29.62
CA MET A 31 -1.05 7.73 -28.99
C MET A 31 -1.42 8.96 -29.84
N SER A 32 -0.44 9.57 -30.55
CA SER A 32 -0.73 10.68 -31.46
C SER A 32 -1.63 10.29 -32.64
N SER A 33 -1.55 9.03 -33.09
CA SER A 33 -2.42 8.52 -34.16
C SER A 33 -3.87 8.30 -33.71
N LEU A 34 -4.08 8.20 -32.39
CA LEU A 34 -5.40 8.06 -31.75
C LEU A 34 -6.00 9.41 -31.33
N ASN A 35 -5.45 10.55 -31.78
CA ASN A 35 -5.92 11.90 -31.43
C ASN A 35 -6.08 12.14 -29.92
N THR A 36 -5.20 11.55 -29.09
CA THR A 36 -5.22 11.72 -27.64
C THR A 36 -4.76 13.12 -27.25
N SER A 37 -5.34 13.71 -26.20
CA SER A 37 -4.98 15.06 -25.73
C SER A 37 -4.03 15.04 -24.53
N ASN A 38 -4.27 14.16 -23.56
CA ASN A 38 -3.51 14.03 -22.32
C ASN A 38 -3.69 12.61 -21.70
N PRO A 39 -3.20 11.56 -22.38
CA PRO A 39 -3.34 10.20 -21.89
C PRO A 39 -2.44 9.95 -20.67
N VAL A 40 -3.00 9.32 -19.64
CA VAL A 40 -2.27 8.81 -18.46
C VAL A 40 -2.66 7.35 -18.22
N GLU A 41 -1.78 6.61 -17.53
CA GLU A 41 -2.02 5.21 -17.15
C GLU A 41 -2.50 4.33 -18.31
N VAL A 42 -1.66 4.27 -19.36
CA VAL A 42 -1.92 3.48 -20.56
C VAL A 42 -1.55 2.02 -20.29
N THR A 43 -2.47 1.10 -20.56
CA THR A 43 -2.21 -0.35 -20.58
C THR A 43 -2.73 -0.98 -21.86
N GLY A 44 -2.19 -2.14 -22.22
CA GLY A 44 -2.56 -2.82 -23.44
C GLY A 44 -2.17 -4.28 -23.48
N VAL A 45 -2.90 -5.04 -24.29
CA VAL A 45 -2.70 -6.48 -24.49
C VAL A 45 -2.87 -6.83 -25.96
N MET A 46 -2.07 -7.78 -26.44
CA MET A 46 -2.20 -8.30 -27.79
C MET A 46 -3.08 -9.55 -27.78
N ASP A 47 -4.01 -9.63 -28.73
CA ASP A 47 -4.87 -10.79 -28.93
C ASP A 47 -4.29 -11.79 -29.94
N ASN A 48 -4.99 -12.92 -30.11
CA ASN A 48 -4.51 -14.01 -30.99
C ASN A 48 -4.57 -13.69 -32.49
N GLN A 49 -5.04 -12.51 -32.89
CA GLN A 49 -5.09 -12.02 -34.26
C GLN A 49 -4.04 -10.94 -34.54
N SER A 50 -3.09 -10.74 -33.61
CA SER A 50 -2.08 -9.68 -33.65
C SER A 50 -2.72 -8.27 -33.67
N ARG A 51 -3.82 -8.12 -32.92
CA ARG A 51 -4.42 -6.81 -32.64
C ARG A 51 -4.11 -6.42 -31.20
N VAL A 52 -3.77 -5.15 -31.01
CA VAL A 52 -3.50 -4.58 -29.70
C VAL A 52 -4.75 -3.88 -29.22
N HIS A 53 -5.28 -4.36 -28.09
CA HIS A 53 -6.32 -3.71 -27.32
C HIS A 53 -5.63 -2.74 -26.37
N LEU A 54 -6.02 -1.48 -26.40
CA LEU A 54 -5.45 -0.42 -25.56
C LEU A 54 -6.55 0.18 -24.71
N VAL A 55 -6.21 0.47 -23.45
CA VAL A 55 -7.04 1.28 -22.58
C VAL A 55 -6.18 2.32 -21.86
N TRP A 56 -6.70 3.53 -21.69
CA TRP A 56 -6.02 4.59 -20.97
C TRP A 56 -7.01 5.54 -20.33
N ILE A 57 -6.52 6.37 -19.41
CA ILE A 57 -7.29 7.47 -18.84
C ILE A 57 -6.96 8.73 -19.61
N GLU A 58 -7.98 9.40 -20.13
CA GLU A 58 -7.83 10.74 -20.68
C GLU A 58 -7.95 11.74 -19.54
N ASN A 59 -6.83 12.38 -19.18
CA ASN A 59 -6.78 13.27 -18.03
C ASN A 59 -7.26 14.69 -18.37
N GLY A 60 -8.26 15.16 -17.64
CA GLY A 60 -8.86 16.49 -17.79
C GLY A 60 -9.72 16.84 -16.58
N SER A 61 -10.56 17.88 -16.69
CA SER A 61 -11.45 18.28 -15.60
C SER A 61 -12.51 17.23 -15.24
N GLN A 62 -12.80 16.31 -16.17
CA GLN A 62 -13.61 15.12 -15.97
C GLN A 62 -12.83 13.97 -16.61
N PRO A 63 -12.05 13.20 -15.84
CA PRO A 63 -11.29 12.09 -16.41
C PRO A 63 -12.28 11.01 -16.89
N PHE A 64 -11.88 10.32 -17.95
CA PHE A 64 -12.68 9.23 -18.51
C PHE A 64 -11.78 8.14 -19.11
N LEU A 65 -12.30 6.92 -19.12
CA LEU A 65 -11.62 5.76 -19.65
C LEU A 65 -11.84 5.65 -21.16
N GLN A 66 -10.78 5.40 -21.90
CA GLN A 66 -10.81 5.29 -23.35
C GLN A 66 -10.27 3.93 -23.79
N TYR A 67 -10.83 3.41 -24.88
CA TYR A 67 -10.43 2.17 -25.52
C TYR A 67 -10.07 2.40 -26.99
N ALA A 68 -9.11 1.65 -27.51
CA ALA A 68 -8.83 1.56 -28.94
C ALA A 68 -8.37 0.14 -29.33
N LEU A 69 -8.53 -0.18 -30.60
CA LEU A 69 -8.09 -1.44 -31.20
C LEU A 69 -7.22 -1.17 -32.43
N ILE A 70 -6.02 -1.73 -32.46
CA ILE A 70 -5.05 -1.50 -33.53
C ILE A 70 -4.58 -2.84 -34.09
N ALA A 71 -4.60 -3.01 -35.41
CA ALA A 71 -3.98 -4.16 -36.06
C ALA A 71 -2.49 -3.89 -36.31
N THR A 72 -1.63 -4.88 -36.04
CA THR A 72 -0.17 -4.77 -36.22
C THR A 72 0.38 -5.57 -37.43
N ASN A 73 -0.52 -6.16 -38.23
CA ASN A 73 -0.15 -6.97 -39.38
C ASN A 73 0.22 -6.11 -40.61
N GLY A 74 1.49 -5.70 -40.69
CA GLY A 74 2.14 -5.16 -41.90
C GLY A 74 2.06 -3.64 -42.10
N VAL A 75 1.00 -2.99 -41.59
CA VAL A 75 0.89 -1.54 -41.37
C VAL A 75 0.03 -1.36 -40.11
N ASP A 76 0.49 -0.57 -39.14
CA ASP A 76 -0.29 -0.26 -37.95
C ASP A 76 -1.58 0.46 -38.38
N ALA A 77 -2.70 -0.24 -38.31
CA ALA A 77 -4.00 0.26 -38.74
C ALA A 77 -4.93 0.36 -37.53
N VAL A 78 -5.43 1.57 -37.27
CA VAL A 78 -6.48 1.79 -36.28
C VAL A 78 -7.75 1.12 -36.80
N LEU A 79 -8.24 0.12 -36.06
CA LEU A 79 -9.50 -0.58 -36.34
C LEU A 79 -10.65 0.09 -35.59
N ILE A 80 -10.41 0.46 -34.34
CA ILE A 80 -11.32 1.22 -33.51
C ILE A 80 -10.48 2.34 -32.88
N SER A 81 -10.84 3.58 -33.17
CA SER A 81 -10.21 4.77 -32.60
C SER A 81 -10.74 5.06 -31.19
N ASN A 82 -10.37 6.21 -30.61
CA ASN A 82 -10.66 6.53 -29.21
C ASN A 82 -12.16 6.42 -28.87
N THR A 83 -12.51 5.39 -28.10
CA THR A 83 -13.88 5.06 -27.74
C THR A 83 -14.06 5.17 -26.24
N LEU A 84 -14.97 6.03 -25.80
CA LEU A 84 -15.30 6.21 -24.39
C LEU A 84 -15.87 4.91 -23.79
N ILE A 85 -15.28 4.41 -22.71
CA ILE A 85 -15.76 3.27 -21.94
C ILE A 85 -16.40 3.75 -20.63
N GLY A 86 -17.57 3.19 -20.31
CA GLY A 86 -18.31 3.53 -19.10
C GLY A 86 -18.98 4.90 -19.19
N SER A 87 -19.09 5.61 -18.07
CA SER A 87 -19.62 6.97 -18.01
C SER A 87 -18.56 7.95 -17.53
N ASN A 88 -18.67 9.20 -17.96
CA ASN A 88 -17.84 10.28 -17.43
C ASN A 88 -18.03 10.38 -15.91
N SER A 89 -16.92 10.45 -15.17
CA SER A 89 -16.94 10.70 -13.73
C SER A 89 -16.45 12.12 -13.44
N SER A 90 -17.08 12.78 -12.47
CA SER A 90 -16.52 14.00 -11.88
C SER A 90 -15.42 13.71 -10.86
N SER A 91 -15.28 12.45 -10.47
CA SER A 91 -14.27 11.96 -9.54
C SER A 91 -13.05 11.46 -10.31
N ALA A 92 -11.91 11.33 -9.62
CA ALA A 92 -10.72 10.75 -10.21
C ALA A 92 -10.97 9.29 -10.64
N ILE A 93 -10.37 8.91 -11.77
CA ILE A 93 -10.33 7.54 -12.29
C ILE A 93 -8.87 7.12 -12.25
N SER A 94 -8.60 5.87 -11.90
CA SER A 94 -7.25 5.34 -11.77
C SER A 94 -7.18 3.83 -12.05
N SER A 95 -5.96 3.36 -12.25
CA SER A 95 -5.52 1.98 -12.23
C SER A 95 -6.34 1.08 -13.18
N PRO A 96 -6.42 1.40 -14.49
CA PRO A 96 -7.09 0.53 -15.44
C PRO A 96 -6.25 -0.73 -15.70
N SER A 97 -6.91 -1.89 -15.75
CA SER A 97 -6.30 -3.16 -16.16
C SER A 97 -7.19 -3.85 -17.20
N LEU A 98 -6.56 -4.57 -18.13
CA LEU A 98 -7.19 -5.12 -19.33
C LEU A 98 -6.61 -6.49 -19.66
N VAL A 99 -7.49 -7.45 -19.90
CA VAL A 99 -7.17 -8.76 -20.49
C VAL A 99 -8.12 -9.09 -21.62
N VAL A 100 -7.71 -10.01 -22.50
CA VAL A 100 -8.52 -10.49 -23.62
C VAL A 100 -8.78 -11.98 -23.47
N ASP A 101 -10.01 -12.39 -23.74
CA ASP A 101 -10.40 -13.78 -23.64
C ASP A 101 -10.22 -14.56 -24.96
N SER A 102 -10.58 -15.85 -24.95
CA SER A 102 -10.38 -16.73 -26.11
C SER A 102 -11.16 -16.31 -27.36
N ASN A 103 -12.21 -15.49 -27.19
CA ASN A 103 -13.03 -14.94 -28.27
C ASN A 103 -12.55 -13.54 -28.69
N ASN A 104 -11.40 -13.08 -28.17
CA ASN A 104 -10.85 -11.74 -28.36
C ASN A 104 -11.77 -10.61 -27.87
N ARG A 105 -12.57 -10.89 -26.84
CA ARG A 105 -13.35 -9.87 -26.12
C ARG A 105 -12.47 -9.27 -25.03
N ALA A 106 -12.62 -7.98 -24.79
CA ALA A 106 -11.82 -7.26 -23.81
C ALA A 106 -12.57 -7.18 -22.47
N HIS A 107 -11.89 -7.64 -21.41
CA HIS A 107 -12.31 -7.53 -20.01
C HIS A 107 -11.52 -6.39 -19.38
N ILE A 108 -12.19 -5.34 -18.94
CA ILE A 108 -11.56 -4.11 -18.45
C ILE A 108 -12.04 -3.85 -17.03
N VAL A 109 -11.10 -3.58 -16.13
CA VAL A 109 -11.38 -3.11 -14.76
C VAL A 109 -10.69 -1.78 -14.52
N TRP A 110 -11.28 -0.94 -13.68
CA TRP A 110 -10.69 0.34 -13.27
C TRP A 110 -11.32 0.81 -11.96
N ALA A 111 -10.69 1.77 -11.29
CA ALA A 111 -11.22 2.41 -10.12
C ALA A 111 -11.85 3.77 -10.46
N ILE A 112 -12.97 4.11 -9.81
CA ILE A 112 -13.23 5.49 -9.43
C ILE A 112 -12.51 5.66 -8.09
N THR A 113 -11.44 6.45 -8.08
CA THR A 113 -10.47 6.52 -6.99
C THR A 113 -11.17 6.70 -5.64
N ASP A 114 -10.77 5.89 -4.66
CA ASP A 114 -11.32 5.81 -3.31
C ASP A 114 -12.80 5.38 -3.20
N LEU A 115 -13.51 5.11 -4.29
CA LEU A 115 -14.98 4.97 -4.30
C LEU A 115 -15.47 3.62 -4.81
N GLU A 116 -15.13 3.25 -6.04
CA GLU A 116 -15.75 2.11 -6.74
C GLU A 116 -14.71 1.35 -7.56
N ILE A 117 -14.86 0.02 -7.61
CA ILE A 117 -14.19 -0.81 -8.62
C ILE A 117 -15.23 -1.21 -9.67
N LEU A 118 -14.92 -0.90 -10.92
CA LEU A 118 -15.82 -1.11 -12.06
C LEU A 118 -15.25 -2.17 -12.99
N TYR A 119 -16.14 -2.89 -13.66
CA TYR A 119 -15.82 -3.91 -14.65
C TYR A 119 -16.71 -3.75 -15.89
N THR A 120 -16.12 -3.94 -17.07
CA THR A 120 -16.87 -4.12 -18.31
C THR A 120 -16.29 -5.25 -19.16
N LEU A 121 -17.18 -5.92 -19.88
CA LEU A 121 -16.85 -6.85 -20.96
C LEU A 121 -17.35 -6.26 -22.26
N ILE A 122 -16.44 -6.01 -23.20
CA ILE A 122 -16.76 -5.51 -24.54
C ILE A 122 -16.35 -6.53 -25.60
N ASP A 123 -17.13 -6.64 -26.67
CA ASP A 123 -16.81 -7.42 -27.87
C ASP A 123 -16.55 -6.49 -29.06
N PRO A 124 -15.28 -6.24 -29.40
CA PRO A 124 -14.91 -5.44 -30.57
C PRO A 124 -15.32 -6.04 -31.91
N ALA A 125 -15.84 -7.27 -31.97
CA ALA A 125 -16.41 -7.87 -33.19
C ALA A 125 -17.81 -7.40 -33.53
N LEU A 126 -18.46 -6.71 -32.60
CA LEU A 126 -19.78 -6.10 -32.84
C LEU A 126 -19.68 -4.71 -33.47
N ASP A 127 -18.47 -4.17 -33.56
CA ASP A 127 -18.14 -2.97 -34.31
C ASP A 127 -17.76 -3.31 -35.77
N ASP A 128 -17.92 -2.36 -36.69
CA ASP A 128 -17.57 -2.57 -38.10
C ASP A 128 -16.06 -2.38 -38.40
N ARG A 129 -15.30 -1.85 -37.41
CA ARG A 129 -13.84 -1.73 -37.39
C ARG A 129 -13.27 -0.93 -38.55
N ASP A 130 -13.97 0.13 -38.94
CA ASP A 130 -13.59 0.96 -40.09
C ASP A 130 -12.52 2.03 -39.77
N GLY A 131 -12.10 2.09 -38.50
CA GLY A 131 -11.11 3.03 -37.97
C GLY A 131 -11.69 4.27 -37.29
N ASP A 132 -13.02 4.41 -37.23
CA ASP A 132 -13.69 5.47 -36.47
C ASP A 132 -13.88 5.11 -34.99
N ALA A 133 -14.66 5.89 -34.24
CA ALA A 133 -14.89 5.64 -32.81
C ALA A 133 -15.99 4.58 -32.68
N GLY A 134 -15.72 3.52 -31.92
CA GLY A 134 -16.57 2.34 -31.90
C GLY A 134 -17.97 2.59 -31.33
N ASP A 135 -18.94 1.82 -31.80
CA ASP A 135 -20.30 1.82 -31.25
C ASP A 135 -20.33 1.10 -29.89
N ILE A 136 -19.96 1.82 -28.83
CA ILE A 136 -19.82 1.26 -27.49
C ILE A 136 -21.13 0.66 -26.96
N ALA A 137 -22.28 1.19 -27.38
CA ALA A 137 -23.58 0.67 -26.95
C ALA A 137 -23.83 -0.73 -27.50
N ASN A 138 -23.34 -1.03 -28.71
CA ASN A 138 -23.43 -2.35 -29.31
C ASN A 138 -22.31 -3.28 -28.83
N MET A 139 -21.09 -2.75 -28.64
CA MET A 139 -19.93 -3.54 -28.21
C MET A 139 -20.03 -4.03 -26.77
N THR A 140 -20.72 -3.31 -25.87
CA THR A 140 -20.76 -3.64 -24.44
C THR A 140 -21.67 -4.84 -24.16
N LEU A 141 -21.08 -5.95 -23.71
CA LEU A 141 -21.82 -7.14 -23.28
C LEU A 141 -22.21 -7.08 -21.80
N VAL A 142 -21.35 -6.49 -20.96
CA VAL A 142 -21.56 -6.38 -19.50
C VAL A 142 -21.00 -5.06 -18.98
N SER A 143 -21.76 -4.41 -18.09
CA SER A 143 -21.25 -3.39 -17.16
C SER A 143 -21.61 -3.83 -15.73
N TYR A 144 -20.63 -3.86 -14.84
CA TYR A 144 -20.81 -4.34 -13.47
C TYR A 144 -19.97 -3.54 -12.47
N THR A 145 -20.56 -3.16 -11.34
CA THR A 145 -19.85 -2.58 -10.20
C THR A 145 -19.34 -3.73 -9.33
N VAL A 146 -18.03 -3.94 -9.32
CA VAL A 146 -17.38 -5.01 -8.54
C VAL A 146 -17.46 -4.70 -7.05
N ALA A 147 -17.16 -3.47 -6.66
CA ALA A 147 -17.21 -3.05 -5.26
C ALA A 147 -17.58 -1.57 -5.15
N ASP A 148 -18.42 -1.23 -4.18
CA ASP A 148 -18.88 0.12 -3.86
C ASP A 148 -19.20 0.24 -2.35
N GLY A 149 -19.60 1.44 -1.92
CA GLY A 149 -20.07 1.69 -0.56
C GLY A 149 -18.96 2.03 0.44
N THR A 150 -19.11 1.61 1.70
CA THR A 150 -18.19 1.97 2.79
C THR A 150 -16.79 1.39 2.57
N GLY A 151 -15.75 2.17 2.82
CA GLY A 151 -14.37 1.80 2.53
C GLY A 151 -13.76 2.73 1.49
N VAL A 152 -12.48 2.56 1.29
CA VAL A 152 -11.62 3.26 0.31
C VAL A 152 -11.00 2.15 -0.52
N ARG A 153 -11.15 2.22 -1.84
CA ARG A 153 -10.82 1.12 -2.75
C ARG A 153 -10.18 1.60 -4.03
N ASP A 154 -9.10 0.93 -4.43
CA ASP A 154 -8.24 1.30 -5.54
C ASP A 154 -7.45 0.10 -6.07
N ASP A 155 -6.62 0.34 -7.08
CA ASP A 155 -5.63 -0.59 -7.64
C ASP A 155 -6.19 -1.97 -8.01
N PRO A 156 -7.24 -2.03 -8.87
CA PRO A 156 -7.72 -3.30 -9.36
C PRO A 156 -6.75 -3.90 -10.38
N ASP A 157 -6.64 -5.22 -10.37
CA ASP A 157 -6.00 -6.00 -11.43
C ASP A 157 -6.88 -7.18 -11.84
N ILE A 158 -6.75 -7.63 -13.09
CA ILE A 158 -7.59 -8.66 -13.68
C ILE A 158 -6.75 -9.71 -14.41
N ALA A 159 -7.17 -10.96 -14.27
CA ALA A 159 -6.67 -12.08 -15.07
C ALA A 159 -7.83 -12.92 -15.59
N ILE A 160 -7.60 -13.66 -16.67
CA ILE A 160 -8.60 -14.56 -17.28
C ILE A 160 -8.13 -16.00 -17.23
N ASP A 161 -9.02 -16.92 -16.84
CA ASP A 161 -8.73 -18.35 -16.80
C ASP A 161 -8.93 -19.05 -18.16
N SER A 162 -8.67 -20.35 -18.21
CA SER A 162 -8.82 -21.12 -19.46
C SER A 162 -10.27 -21.26 -19.95
N TYR A 163 -11.26 -20.89 -19.14
CA TYR A 163 -12.69 -20.95 -19.43
C TYR A 163 -13.29 -19.56 -19.69
N ASP A 164 -12.45 -18.54 -19.90
CA ASP A 164 -12.83 -17.14 -20.06
C ASP A 164 -13.53 -16.55 -18.80
N GLY A 165 -13.25 -17.11 -17.62
CA GLY A 165 -13.64 -16.55 -16.33
C GLY A 165 -12.68 -15.42 -15.93
N ALA A 166 -13.22 -14.27 -15.57
CA ALA A 166 -12.46 -13.11 -15.11
C ALA A 166 -12.25 -13.18 -13.59
N HIS A 167 -11.01 -13.00 -13.16
CA HIS A 167 -10.58 -12.95 -11.77
C HIS A 167 -10.08 -11.55 -11.48
N VAL A 168 -10.71 -10.86 -10.54
CA VAL A 168 -10.39 -9.46 -10.21
C VAL A 168 -9.91 -9.39 -8.76
N VAL A 169 -8.81 -8.70 -8.55
CA VAL A 169 -8.28 -8.33 -7.23
C VAL A 169 -8.20 -6.83 -7.10
N TRP A 170 -8.30 -6.30 -5.88
CA TRP A 170 -8.17 -4.86 -5.61
C TRP A 170 -7.83 -4.62 -4.14
N VAL A 171 -7.45 -3.39 -3.82
CA VAL A 171 -7.27 -2.92 -2.44
C VAL A 171 -8.58 -2.34 -1.93
N ASP A 172 -9.00 -2.69 -0.71
CA ASP A 172 -10.14 -2.06 -0.04
C ASP A 172 -9.91 -1.94 1.47
N THR A 173 -10.36 -0.86 2.09
CA THR A 173 -10.32 -0.67 3.56
C THR A 173 -11.63 -1.06 4.26
N TYR A 174 -12.62 -1.55 3.51
CA TYR A 174 -13.84 -2.11 4.09
C TYR A 174 -13.49 -3.27 5.04
N ASP A 175 -13.86 -3.12 6.31
CA ASP A 175 -13.59 -4.11 7.34
C ASP A 175 -14.88 -4.33 8.15
N PRO A 176 -15.75 -5.26 7.71
CA PRO A 176 -17.07 -5.42 8.30
C PRO A 176 -17.04 -5.88 9.76
N GLN A 177 -15.94 -6.48 10.20
CA GLN A 177 -15.78 -6.98 11.55
C GLN A 177 -14.91 -6.08 12.44
N GLY A 178 -14.29 -5.03 11.86
CA GLY A 178 -13.37 -4.14 12.58
C GLY A 178 -12.09 -4.83 13.07
N LEU A 179 -11.77 -6.02 12.55
CA LEU A 179 -10.63 -6.82 13.00
C LEU A 179 -9.29 -6.28 12.49
N TYR A 180 -9.33 -5.53 11.39
CA TYR A 180 -8.18 -4.98 10.68
C TYR A 180 -8.06 -3.47 10.83
N PHE A 181 -8.90 -2.86 11.69
CA PHE A 181 -8.88 -1.43 12.02
C PHE A 181 -8.92 -0.50 10.81
N GLY A 182 -9.59 -0.93 9.72
CA GLY A 182 -9.66 -0.18 8.47
C GLY A 182 -8.32 -0.05 7.73
N THR A 183 -7.35 -0.92 8.03
CA THR A 183 -6.14 -1.04 7.20
C THR A 183 -6.50 -1.54 5.80
N PRO A 184 -5.72 -1.19 4.76
CA PRO A 184 -5.91 -1.76 3.43
C PRO A 184 -5.89 -3.30 3.45
N LEU A 185 -6.77 -3.94 2.69
CA LEU A 185 -6.90 -5.38 2.53
C LEU A 185 -6.93 -5.72 1.05
N ILE A 186 -6.48 -6.93 0.68
CA ILE A 186 -6.65 -7.41 -0.69
C ILE A 186 -7.92 -8.22 -0.77
N TYR A 187 -8.76 -7.81 -1.72
CA TYR A 187 -10.01 -8.47 -2.06
C TYR A 187 -9.90 -9.23 -3.37
N TYR A 188 -10.80 -10.20 -3.55
CA TYR A 188 -10.88 -11.04 -4.73
C TYR A 188 -12.33 -11.35 -5.09
N THR A 189 -12.64 -11.37 -6.38
CA THR A 189 -13.91 -11.83 -6.95
C THR A 189 -13.67 -12.64 -8.22
N MET A 190 -14.64 -13.50 -8.59
CA MET A 190 -14.62 -14.22 -9.86
C MET A 190 -15.93 -13.99 -10.62
N LEU A 191 -15.80 -13.52 -11.85
CA LEU A 191 -16.89 -13.15 -12.75
C LEU A 191 -16.86 -14.07 -13.98
N THR A 192 -18.02 -14.40 -14.52
CA THR A 192 -18.13 -15.26 -15.71
C THR A 192 -19.18 -14.73 -16.66
N TYR A 193 -18.95 -14.93 -17.96
CA TYR A 193 -19.91 -14.66 -19.02
C TYR A 193 -20.00 -15.87 -19.94
N ASP A 194 -21.10 -16.60 -19.87
CA ASP A 194 -21.25 -17.86 -20.60
C ASP A 194 -21.55 -17.67 -22.09
N SER A 195 -21.45 -18.75 -22.86
CA SER A 195 -21.74 -18.73 -24.30
C SER A 195 -23.20 -18.43 -24.66
N SER A 196 -24.10 -18.46 -23.67
CA SER A 196 -25.52 -18.09 -23.83
C SER A 196 -25.76 -16.60 -23.57
N GLY A 197 -24.71 -15.87 -23.18
CA GLY A 197 -24.77 -14.44 -22.87
C GLY A 197 -25.10 -14.11 -21.43
N ASN A 198 -25.03 -15.09 -20.50
CA ASN A 198 -25.34 -14.85 -19.10
C ASN A 198 -24.09 -14.42 -18.32
N PHE A 199 -24.17 -13.27 -17.67
CA PHE A 199 -23.20 -12.82 -16.69
C PHE A 199 -23.52 -13.36 -15.29
N SER A 200 -22.50 -13.80 -14.55
CA SER A 200 -22.67 -14.20 -13.16
C SER A 200 -21.39 -14.05 -12.32
N VAL A 201 -21.58 -13.75 -11.03
CA VAL A 201 -20.53 -13.74 -10.02
C VAL A 201 -20.43 -15.13 -9.40
N GLN A 202 -19.30 -15.80 -9.60
CA GLN A 202 -19.04 -17.16 -9.11
C GLN A 202 -18.49 -17.16 -7.68
N ILE A 203 -17.60 -16.20 -7.40
CA ILE A 203 -17.04 -15.97 -6.06
C ILE A 203 -17.30 -14.50 -5.75
N ASN A 204 -18.03 -14.23 -4.68
CA ASN A 204 -18.32 -12.86 -4.26
C ASN A 204 -17.09 -12.24 -3.58
N ASN A 205 -17.10 -10.92 -3.39
CA ASN A 205 -16.02 -10.13 -2.80
C ASN A 205 -15.52 -10.76 -1.50
N SER A 206 -14.31 -11.30 -1.54
CA SER A 206 -13.71 -12.08 -0.46
C SER A 206 -12.34 -11.49 -0.09
N ILE A 207 -12.10 -11.28 1.21
CA ILE A 207 -10.80 -10.87 1.73
C ILE A 207 -9.85 -12.07 1.65
N ILE A 208 -8.68 -11.89 1.03
CA ILE A 208 -7.66 -12.94 0.91
C ILE A 208 -6.41 -12.69 1.76
N THR A 209 -6.30 -11.51 2.40
CA THR A 209 -5.22 -11.19 3.33
C THR A 209 -5.56 -11.59 4.78
N PRO A 210 -4.69 -12.33 5.49
CA PRO A 210 -5.04 -12.92 6.78
C PRO A 210 -4.59 -12.10 8.02
N ALA A 211 -4.04 -10.89 7.88
CA ALA A 211 -3.37 -10.21 8.99
C ALA A 211 -3.34 -8.67 8.86
N LEU A 212 -3.00 -8.01 9.98
CA LEU A 212 -2.71 -6.58 10.03
C LEU A 212 -1.45 -6.23 9.21
N GLY A 213 -1.40 -4.99 8.75
CA GLY A 213 -0.33 -4.48 7.89
C GLY A 213 -0.92 -3.65 6.76
N PHE A 214 -0.09 -2.82 6.15
CA PHE A 214 -0.45 -2.15 4.92
C PHE A 214 -0.27 -3.13 3.76
N LYS A 215 -1.26 -3.13 2.85
CA LYS A 215 -1.20 -3.88 1.61
C LYS A 215 -1.56 -2.96 0.45
N GLY A 216 -0.88 -3.13 -0.66
CA GLY A 216 -1.08 -2.29 -1.83
C GLY A 216 -0.70 -3.00 -3.11
N ASN A 217 -1.07 -2.40 -4.24
CA ASN A 217 -0.63 -2.78 -5.58
C ASN A 217 -0.75 -4.31 -5.85
N PRO A 218 -1.94 -4.92 -5.67
CA PRO A 218 -2.10 -6.32 -5.95
C PRO A 218 -1.93 -6.58 -7.45
N ALA A 219 -1.35 -7.73 -7.78
CA ALA A 219 -1.30 -8.23 -9.14
C ALA A 219 -1.79 -9.68 -9.16
N ILE A 220 -2.53 -10.04 -10.20
CA ILE A 220 -3.11 -11.37 -10.37
C ILE A 220 -2.64 -12.01 -11.68
N SER A 221 -2.38 -13.31 -11.63
CA SER A 221 -2.08 -14.10 -12.82
C SER A 221 -2.63 -15.51 -12.69
N MET A 222 -2.88 -16.15 -13.83
CA MET A 222 -3.32 -17.54 -13.86
C MET A 222 -2.13 -18.47 -14.10
N GLY A 223 -1.91 -19.39 -13.16
CA GLY A 223 -1.00 -20.51 -13.32
C GLY A 223 -1.65 -21.68 -14.08
N ALA A 224 -0.88 -22.76 -14.24
CA ALA A 224 -1.38 -24.00 -14.83
C ALA A 224 -2.63 -24.54 -14.08
N ASN A 225 -3.55 -25.16 -14.82
CA ASN A 225 -4.82 -25.68 -14.31
C ASN A 225 -5.72 -24.62 -13.64
N ASN A 226 -5.68 -23.36 -14.11
CA ASN A 226 -6.44 -22.24 -13.54
C ASN A 226 -6.14 -22.00 -12.05
N THR A 227 -4.88 -22.23 -11.65
CA THR A 227 -4.45 -21.86 -10.30
C THR A 227 -4.34 -20.35 -10.21
N VAL A 228 -5.11 -19.73 -9.34
CA VAL A 228 -5.06 -18.28 -9.13
C VAL A 228 -3.81 -17.92 -8.31
N ILE A 229 -2.96 -17.06 -8.85
CA ILE A 229 -1.79 -16.52 -8.17
C ILE A 229 -2.01 -15.03 -7.97
N VAL A 230 -2.06 -14.60 -6.71
CA VAL A 230 -2.14 -13.18 -6.33
C VAL A 230 -0.90 -12.82 -5.55
N VAL A 231 -0.27 -11.71 -5.91
CA VAL A 231 0.83 -11.08 -5.19
C VAL A 231 0.44 -9.66 -4.83
N TRP A 232 1.00 -9.11 -3.75
CA TRP A 232 0.73 -7.76 -3.29
C TRP A 232 1.93 -7.24 -2.50
N GLU A 233 2.02 -5.92 -2.36
CA GLU A 233 2.94 -5.30 -1.40
C GLU A 233 2.43 -5.52 0.02
N ASP A 234 3.29 -5.88 0.95
CA ASP A 234 2.90 -6.22 2.32
C ASP A 234 3.94 -5.71 3.31
N THR A 235 3.51 -5.06 4.38
CA THR A 235 4.42 -4.60 5.45
C THR A 235 4.74 -5.67 6.49
N ARG A 236 4.19 -6.87 6.39
CA ARG A 236 4.57 -7.97 7.30
C ARG A 236 6.06 -8.28 7.11
N GLY A 237 6.76 -8.50 8.23
CA GLY A 237 8.21 -8.62 8.24
C GLY A 237 8.96 -7.29 8.34
N SER A 238 8.28 -6.15 8.26
CA SER A 238 8.90 -4.83 8.45
C SER A 238 9.39 -4.62 9.88
N LEU A 239 10.44 -3.79 9.99
CA LEU A 239 10.84 -3.17 11.24
C LEU A 239 10.32 -1.73 11.24
N VAL A 240 9.61 -1.35 12.30
CA VAL A 240 9.12 0.02 12.49
C VAL A 240 9.81 0.57 13.73
N GLU A 241 10.47 1.73 13.62
CA GLU A 241 11.07 2.39 14.78
C GLU A 241 10.24 3.57 15.25
N TYR A 242 9.97 3.62 16.55
CA TYR A 242 9.16 4.62 17.20
C TYR A 242 9.95 5.34 18.30
N VAL A 243 10.01 6.66 18.20
CA VAL A 243 10.64 7.51 19.23
C VAL A 243 9.60 8.50 19.73
N ALA A 244 9.25 8.41 21.02
CA ALA A 244 8.35 9.34 21.69
C ALA A 244 9.10 10.21 22.69
N LEU A 245 8.63 11.44 22.85
CA LEU A 245 8.98 12.30 23.97
C LEU A 245 7.84 12.29 24.98
N LEU A 246 8.18 12.23 26.26
CA LEU A 246 7.25 12.19 27.38
C LEU A 246 7.50 13.40 28.28
N ASP A 247 6.42 14.10 28.63
CA ASP A 247 6.46 15.10 29.69
C ASP A 247 6.80 14.44 31.01
N SER A 248 7.77 14.99 31.74
CA SER A 248 8.13 14.50 33.06
C SER A 248 7.95 15.54 34.18
N SER A 249 7.28 16.67 33.89
CA SER A 249 7.10 17.81 34.79
C SER A 249 6.11 17.55 35.94
N GLY A 250 5.41 16.42 35.89
CA GLY A 250 4.31 16.10 36.80
C GLY A 250 2.97 16.69 36.37
N SER A 251 2.90 17.37 35.22
CA SER A 251 1.66 17.75 34.56
C SER A 251 0.93 16.53 33.97
N MET A 252 1.69 15.55 33.48
CA MET A 252 1.22 14.23 33.05
C MET A 252 1.33 13.25 34.22
N THR A 253 0.21 12.70 34.65
CA THR A 253 0.12 11.74 35.75
C THR A 253 -0.39 10.41 35.23
N ALA A 254 -1.71 10.21 35.21
CA ALA A 254 -2.36 9.00 34.73
C ALA A 254 -2.05 8.73 33.24
N GLU A 255 -1.74 9.76 32.46
CA GLU A 255 -1.36 9.65 31.05
C GLU A 255 -0.07 8.81 30.85
N TRP A 256 0.80 8.71 31.86
CA TRP A 256 1.95 7.78 31.83
C TRP A 256 1.52 6.31 31.82
N GLU A 257 0.44 5.98 32.54
CA GLU A 257 -0.14 4.63 32.51
C GLU A 257 -0.70 4.32 31.12
N ASP A 258 -1.39 5.28 30.51
CA ASP A 258 -1.97 5.13 29.18
C ASP A 258 -0.90 4.93 28.10
N ILE A 259 0.18 5.72 28.11
CA ILE A 259 1.22 5.58 27.08
C ILE A 259 1.96 4.24 27.19
N CYS A 260 2.21 3.75 28.41
CA CYS A 260 2.82 2.44 28.60
C CYS A 260 1.87 1.31 28.22
N ALA A 261 0.58 1.42 28.52
CA ALA A 261 -0.43 0.48 28.02
C ALA A 261 -0.54 0.51 26.49
N VAL A 262 -0.38 1.67 25.85
CA VAL A 262 -0.36 1.80 24.38
C VAL A 262 0.81 1.03 23.77
N PHE A 263 2.03 1.07 24.31
CA PHE A 263 3.14 0.32 23.71
C PHE A 263 3.16 -1.14 24.14
N TYR A 264 3.03 -1.40 25.45
CA TYR A 264 3.32 -2.69 26.06
C TYR A 264 2.07 -3.54 26.34
N GLY A 265 0.89 -2.93 26.28
CA GLY A 265 -0.38 -3.55 26.63
C GLY A 265 -0.72 -3.36 28.11
N GLY A 266 -2.02 -3.39 28.42
CA GLY A 266 -2.52 -3.19 29.77
C GLY A 266 -3.89 -2.53 29.80
N ASN A 267 -4.30 -2.10 30.98
CA ASN A 267 -5.49 -1.29 31.13
C ASN A 267 -5.13 0.18 30.97
N LEU A 268 -5.92 0.90 30.18
CA LEU A 268 -5.94 2.34 30.15
C LEU A 268 -6.59 2.87 31.44
N THR A 269 -6.35 4.13 31.74
CA THR A 269 -6.95 4.88 32.86
C THR A 269 -8.47 4.96 32.76
N SER A 270 -9.02 4.81 31.54
CA SER A 270 -10.45 4.65 31.27
C SER A 270 -11.04 3.33 31.81
N GLY A 271 -10.19 2.36 32.15
CA GLY A 271 -10.54 1.00 32.52
C GLY A 271 -10.66 0.04 31.34
N GLU A 272 -10.49 0.52 30.11
CA GLU A 272 -10.48 -0.33 28.91
C GLU A 272 -9.14 -1.07 28.80
N TYR A 273 -9.20 -2.33 28.34
CA TYR A 273 -8.00 -3.10 28.06
C TYR A 273 -7.54 -2.85 26.63
N PHE A 274 -6.26 -2.56 26.45
CA PHE A 274 -5.60 -2.50 25.16
C PHE A 274 -4.44 -3.50 25.11
N GLN A 275 -4.33 -4.24 24.01
CA GLN A 275 -3.30 -5.25 23.83
C GLN A 275 -1.88 -4.67 23.75
N GLY A 276 -1.76 -3.39 23.39
CA GLY A 276 -0.49 -2.74 23.11
C GLY A 276 -0.12 -2.85 21.64
N VAL A 277 0.51 -1.81 21.10
CA VAL A 277 0.94 -1.74 19.70
C VAL A 277 2.03 -2.78 19.42
N LYS A 278 2.98 -2.99 20.34
CA LYS A 278 4.04 -4.00 20.11
C LYS A 278 3.46 -5.41 20.02
N PRO A 279 2.68 -5.91 21.02
CA PRO A 279 2.14 -7.26 20.93
C PRO A 279 1.11 -7.43 19.82
N LEU A 280 0.40 -6.36 19.43
CA LEU A 280 -0.55 -6.37 18.32
C LEU A 280 0.18 -6.55 16.97
N LEU A 281 1.22 -5.77 16.73
CA LEU A 281 1.97 -5.80 15.47
C LEU A 281 2.89 -7.03 15.36
N GLU A 282 3.37 -7.56 16.48
CA GLU A 282 4.12 -8.83 16.51
C GLU A 282 3.30 -10.01 15.95
N GLN A 283 1.97 -10.03 16.13
CA GLN A 283 1.10 -11.06 15.52
C GLN A 283 1.09 -10.98 14.00
N ALA A 284 1.34 -9.80 13.44
CA ALA A 284 1.53 -9.58 12.01
C ALA A 284 2.98 -9.74 11.56
N SER A 285 3.87 -10.27 12.41
CA SER A 285 5.32 -10.33 12.10
C SER A 285 5.95 -8.96 11.81
N ILE A 286 5.39 -7.89 12.37
CA ILE A 286 5.97 -6.53 12.32
C ILE A 286 6.70 -6.30 13.64
N THR A 287 7.99 -5.96 13.56
CA THR A 287 8.79 -5.70 14.76
C THR A 287 8.80 -4.20 15.05
N VAL A 288 8.27 -3.81 16.20
CA VAL A 288 8.35 -2.42 16.68
C VAL A 288 9.59 -2.25 17.55
N LEU A 289 10.47 -1.35 17.14
CA LEU A 289 11.62 -0.86 17.89
C LEU A 289 11.21 0.47 18.55
N GLU A 290 11.08 0.52 19.86
CA GLU A 290 10.64 1.74 20.56
C GLU A 290 11.71 2.28 21.51
N THR A 291 11.82 3.61 21.56
CA THR A 291 12.49 4.31 22.66
C THR A 291 11.60 5.45 23.12
N LEU A 292 11.33 5.50 24.42
CA LEU A 292 10.55 6.57 25.03
C LEU A 292 11.49 7.48 25.82
N TYR A 293 11.45 8.77 25.56
CA TYR A 293 12.33 9.75 26.20
C TYR A 293 11.58 10.61 27.19
N ALA A 294 11.90 10.50 28.48
CA ALA A 294 11.47 11.46 29.48
C ALA A 294 12.28 12.75 29.34
N ILE A 295 11.65 13.85 28.92
CA ILE A 295 12.32 15.15 28.78
C ILE A 295 12.87 15.57 30.15
N SER A 296 14.12 16.03 30.24
CA SER A 296 14.79 16.42 31.49
C SER A 296 15.10 15.25 32.46
N GLY A 297 14.47 14.08 32.26
CA GLY A 297 14.84 12.83 32.94
C GLY A 297 14.19 12.58 34.29
N GLN A 298 13.05 13.23 34.61
CA GLN A 298 12.27 12.80 35.77
C GLN A 298 11.59 11.45 35.48
N MET A 299 11.86 10.46 36.33
CA MET A 299 11.44 9.07 36.13
C MET A 299 10.44 8.57 37.16
N SER A 300 10.02 9.41 38.11
CA SER A 300 9.05 9.05 39.14
C SER A 300 7.80 8.37 38.60
N HIS A 301 7.28 8.83 37.45
CA HIS A 301 6.09 8.26 36.83
C HIS A 301 6.40 6.89 36.22
N ALA A 302 7.47 6.79 35.41
CA ALA A 302 7.89 5.52 34.82
C ALA A 302 8.20 4.43 35.85
N ALA A 303 8.75 4.81 37.01
CA ALA A 303 9.15 3.89 38.08
C ALA A 303 7.98 3.39 38.95
N THR A 304 6.80 4.02 38.88
CA THR A 304 5.66 3.70 39.75
C THR A 304 4.39 3.28 39.01
N HIS A 305 4.27 3.57 37.71
CA HIS A 305 3.09 3.21 36.94
C HIS A 305 3.21 1.81 36.34
N LYS A 306 2.09 1.10 36.35
CA LYS A 306 1.96 -0.23 35.81
C LYS A 306 2.23 -0.24 34.30
N ASN A 307 2.88 -1.31 33.84
CA ASN A 307 3.33 -1.52 32.45
C ASN A 307 4.49 -0.62 32.02
N CYS A 308 4.89 0.38 32.82
CA CYS A 308 6.09 1.18 32.56
C CYS A 308 7.34 0.59 33.20
N GLU A 309 7.21 -0.29 34.20
CA GLU A 309 8.34 -0.70 35.05
C GLU A 309 9.43 -1.42 34.26
N ASP A 310 9.04 -2.31 33.35
CA ASP A 310 9.98 -3.05 32.50
C ASP A 310 10.69 -2.10 31.54
N GLY A 311 9.95 -1.19 30.89
CA GLY A 311 10.51 -0.15 30.03
C GLY A 311 11.47 0.77 30.80
N TYR A 312 11.12 1.15 32.03
CA TYR A 312 11.96 1.94 32.93
C TYR A 312 13.27 1.22 33.28
N ILE A 313 13.21 -0.08 33.60
CA ILE A 313 14.39 -0.89 33.89
C ILE A 313 15.28 -1.03 32.66
N ILE A 314 14.71 -1.32 31.50
CA ILE A 314 15.43 -1.48 30.22
C ILE A 314 16.10 -0.16 29.80
N GLY A 315 15.46 0.98 30.07
CA GLY A 315 16.01 2.31 29.84
C GLY A 315 17.05 2.76 30.87
N GLY A 316 17.57 1.83 31.69
CA GLY A 316 18.63 2.10 32.65
C GLY A 316 18.16 2.77 33.94
N SER A 317 16.88 2.63 34.29
CA SER A 317 16.32 3.13 35.55
C SER A 317 16.58 4.62 35.81
N GLY A 318 16.53 5.44 34.75
CA GLY A 318 16.78 6.88 34.81
C GLY A 318 18.25 7.31 34.81
N SER A 319 19.17 6.35 34.70
CA SER A 319 20.61 6.63 34.63
C SER A 319 21.16 6.72 33.21
N GLU A 320 20.39 6.28 32.21
CA GLU A 320 20.83 6.26 30.82
C GLU A 320 20.07 7.27 29.95
N GLY A 321 20.83 7.98 29.13
CA GLY A 321 20.33 8.83 28.06
C GLY A 321 20.17 8.06 26.74
N PRO A 322 20.18 8.77 25.60
CA PRO A 322 20.18 8.18 24.28
C PRO A 322 21.27 7.10 24.10
N ARG A 323 20.93 6.04 23.35
CA ARG A 323 21.85 4.93 23.11
C ARG A 323 22.99 5.37 22.18
N THR A 324 24.17 4.79 22.39
CA THR A 324 25.32 4.98 21.49
C THR A 324 25.20 4.16 20.20
N SER A 325 24.36 3.12 20.19
CA SER A 325 24.01 2.30 19.03
C SER A 325 22.51 2.33 18.78
N HIS A 326 22.09 2.12 17.53
CA HIS A 326 20.68 1.97 17.20
C HIS A 326 20.09 0.68 17.77
N LEU A 327 18.75 0.61 17.85
CA LEU A 327 18.00 -0.60 18.19
C LEU A 327 18.12 -1.67 17.09
N GLY A 328 17.75 -2.92 17.38
CA GLY A 328 17.79 -4.02 16.41
C GLY A 328 19.20 -4.54 16.13
N GLN A 329 20.13 -4.42 17.08
CA GLN A 329 21.46 -5.06 16.99
C GLN A 329 21.36 -6.60 16.91
N ASN A 330 20.25 -7.14 17.41
CA ASN A 330 19.86 -8.55 17.32
C ASN A 330 18.33 -8.66 17.45
N SER A 331 17.77 -9.86 17.26
CA SER A 331 16.32 -10.08 17.25
C SER A 331 15.61 -9.83 18.59
N SER A 332 16.34 -9.76 19.71
CA SER A 332 15.77 -9.42 21.03
C SER A 332 15.96 -7.95 21.41
N ASP A 333 16.74 -7.19 20.63
CA ASP A 333 17.02 -5.78 20.88
C ASP A 333 15.91 -4.89 20.29
N THR A 334 14.67 -5.13 20.74
CA THR A 334 13.47 -4.45 20.21
C THR A 334 13.01 -3.30 21.06
N THR A 335 13.69 -2.99 22.16
CA THR A 335 13.27 -1.94 23.09
C THR A 335 14.46 -1.16 23.63
N GLY A 336 14.40 0.15 23.49
CA GLY A 336 15.30 1.09 24.16
C GLY A 336 14.83 1.39 25.58
N GLY A 337 13.60 1.04 25.93
CA GLY A 337 12.96 1.38 27.18
C GLY A 337 12.73 2.89 27.34
N ILE A 338 12.48 3.29 28.58
CA ILE A 338 12.23 4.68 28.96
C ILE A 338 13.56 5.31 29.41
N ARG A 339 14.10 6.22 28.59
CA ARG A 339 15.41 6.84 28.76
C ARG A 339 15.29 8.32 29.05
N THR A 340 16.32 8.90 29.65
CA THR A 340 16.38 10.33 29.87
C THR A 340 16.70 11.06 28.56
N LEU A 341 16.03 12.16 28.27
CA LEU A 341 16.49 13.16 27.31
C LEU A 341 16.97 14.39 28.10
N ASP A 342 18.25 14.38 28.46
CA ASP A 342 18.92 15.40 29.26
C ASP A 342 19.52 16.53 28.40
N ALA A 343 19.24 16.53 27.09
CA ALA A 343 19.70 17.58 26.20
C ALA A 343 18.64 17.95 25.16
N VAL A 344 18.63 19.22 24.80
CA VAL A 344 17.86 19.76 23.69
C VAL A 344 18.79 20.38 22.65
N MET A 345 18.34 20.48 21.41
CA MET A 345 19.10 21.16 20.37
C MET A 345 18.79 22.65 20.33
N TYR A 346 19.83 23.47 20.34
CA TYR A 346 19.74 24.90 20.16
C TYR A 346 20.94 25.40 19.35
N ASN A 347 20.67 26.20 18.32
CA ASN A 347 21.71 26.80 17.46
C ASN A 347 22.73 25.77 16.93
N ASN A 348 22.24 24.62 16.45
CA ASN A 348 23.04 23.52 15.89
C ASN A 348 24.04 22.88 16.88
N SER A 349 23.76 22.97 18.18
CA SER A 349 24.51 22.29 19.26
C SER A 349 23.55 21.70 20.28
N SER A 350 23.99 20.67 21.00
CA SER A 350 23.27 20.19 22.18
C SER A 350 23.46 21.14 23.36
N LEU A 351 22.40 21.34 24.11
CA LEU A 351 22.35 22.06 25.38
C LEU A 351 21.81 21.10 26.43
N THR A 352 22.63 20.77 27.43
CA THR A 352 22.20 19.95 28.57
C THR A 352 21.17 20.70 29.41
N ILE A 353 20.10 20.01 29.77
CA ILE A 353 19.01 20.48 30.62
C ILE A 353 19.01 19.69 31.93
N PRO A 354 18.96 20.35 33.10
CA PRO A 354 18.98 19.66 34.39
C PRO A 354 17.61 19.04 34.71
N PRO A 355 17.58 17.88 35.40
CA PRO A 355 16.33 17.28 35.87
C PRO A 355 15.51 18.22 36.75
N ASP A 356 14.21 18.32 36.46
CA ASP A 356 13.26 19.08 37.28
C ASP A 356 11.82 18.52 37.22
N TRP A 357 10.91 19.21 37.88
CA TRP A 357 9.46 18.93 37.91
C TRP A 357 8.69 20.12 37.33
N GLY A 358 9.19 20.68 36.22
CA GLY A 358 8.66 21.93 35.72
C GLY A 358 9.32 22.32 34.40
N TYR A 359 9.94 23.50 34.40
CA TYR A 359 10.36 24.18 33.18
C TYR A 359 11.18 23.31 32.21
N ASN A 360 12.16 22.55 32.68
CA ASN A 360 13.01 21.73 31.81
C ASN A 360 12.26 20.49 31.32
N SER A 361 11.46 19.86 32.17
CA SER A 361 10.63 18.71 31.82
C SER A 361 9.47 19.03 30.88
N GLU A 362 9.09 20.31 30.76
CA GLU A 362 8.10 20.82 29.79
C GLU A 362 8.74 21.47 28.56
N MET A 363 10.02 21.22 28.26
CA MET A 363 10.70 21.78 27.08
C MET A 363 10.22 21.15 25.76
N TRP A 364 8.92 21.21 25.52
CA TRP A 364 8.29 20.90 24.25
C TRP A 364 8.72 21.89 23.18
N GLY A 365 9.12 21.38 22.03
CA GLY A 365 9.41 22.21 20.87
C GLY A 365 10.61 21.70 20.07
N PRO A 366 11.05 22.49 19.08
CA PRO A 366 12.03 22.04 18.09
C PRO A 366 13.33 21.48 18.67
N GLY A 367 13.75 21.98 19.84
CA GLY A 367 14.96 21.51 20.51
C GLY A 367 14.86 20.08 21.06
N SER A 368 13.73 19.69 21.66
CA SER A 368 13.52 18.33 22.17
C SER A 368 13.01 17.40 21.07
N THR A 369 12.12 17.87 20.19
CA THR A 369 11.60 17.14 19.02
C THR A 369 12.71 16.71 18.06
N TRP A 370 13.90 17.32 18.16
CA TRP A 370 15.08 16.84 17.44
C TRP A 370 15.38 15.36 17.65
N ALA A 371 15.13 14.79 18.84
CA ALA A 371 15.31 13.35 19.05
C ALA A 371 14.48 12.52 18.04
N CYS A 372 13.26 12.96 17.73
CA CYS A 372 12.38 12.34 16.73
C CYS A 372 12.75 12.70 15.28
N LEU A 373 13.28 13.91 15.04
CA LEU A 373 13.58 14.40 13.68
C LEU A 373 15.00 14.08 13.21
N SER A 374 15.83 13.58 14.11
CA SER A 374 17.23 13.20 13.86
C SER A 374 17.40 12.04 12.87
N TRP A 375 16.31 11.45 12.36
CA TRP A 375 16.34 10.47 11.27
C TRP A 375 16.99 11.04 10.00
N ARG A 376 16.98 12.36 9.80
CA ARG A 376 17.69 13.01 8.69
C ARG A 376 18.71 14.01 9.22
N ASP A 377 19.96 13.91 8.78
CA ASP A 377 20.99 14.89 9.14
C ASP A 377 21.03 16.11 8.21
N ASN A 378 21.84 17.11 8.56
CA ASN A 378 22.00 18.34 7.77
C ASN A 378 22.62 18.10 6.38
N SER A 379 23.18 16.92 6.12
CA SER A 379 23.68 16.51 4.80
C SER A 379 22.59 15.80 3.97
N GLY A 380 21.42 15.57 4.55
CA GLY A 380 20.28 14.95 3.91
C GLY A 380 20.26 13.42 3.99
N MET A 381 21.18 12.79 4.74
CA MET A 381 21.27 11.33 4.88
C MET A 381 20.17 10.77 5.79
N THR A 382 19.70 9.55 5.49
CA THR A 382 18.66 8.81 6.24
C THR A 382 19.03 7.32 6.37
N PRO A 383 19.16 6.75 7.59
CA PRO A 383 19.21 7.48 8.84
C PRO A 383 20.46 8.38 8.90
N GLY A 384 20.27 9.62 9.35
CA GLY A 384 21.32 10.61 9.47
C GLY A 384 22.25 10.32 10.64
N ASN A 385 23.47 10.87 10.59
CA ASN A 385 24.34 10.97 11.77
C ASN A 385 24.19 12.37 12.36
N PRO A 386 23.39 12.53 13.43
CA PRO A 386 23.13 13.85 13.93
C PRO A 386 24.35 14.35 14.74
N ALA A 387 24.44 15.67 14.95
CA ALA A 387 25.69 16.37 15.18
C ALA A 387 26.38 16.11 16.54
N THR A 388 25.77 15.36 17.45
CA THR A 388 26.16 15.24 18.85
C THR A 388 26.06 13.81 19.38
N ALA A 389 26.62 13.57 20.57
CA ALA A 389 26.50 12.29 21.27
C ALA A 389 25.12 12.11 21.97
N ALA A 390 24.32 13.17 22.07
CA ALA A 390 23.00 13.16 22.69
C ALA A 390 21.87 12.86 21.68
N ASP A 391 22.22 12.51 20.45
CA ASP A 391 21.23 12.25 19.42
C ASP A 391 20.74 10.80 19.44
N HIS A 392 19.46 10.62 19.12
CA HIS A 392 18.93 9.29 18.90
C HIS A 392 19.62 8.63 17.71
N LYS A 393 19.92 7.34 17.86
CA LYS A 393 20.53 6.52 16.81
C LYS A 393 19.46 5.63 16.21
N TRP A 394 19.03 5.99 15.02
CA TRP A 394 18.00 5.27 14.30
C TRP A 394 18.55 4.02 13.59
N ASN A 395 17.73 2.99 13.52
CA ASN A 395 18.00 1.76 12.80
C ASN A 395 17.86 1.98 11.29
N PRO A 396 18.91 1.72 10.50
CA PRO A 396 18.88 1.93 9.05
C PRO A 396 17.94 1.02 8.28
N ASN A 397 17.46 -0.06 8.90
CA ASN A 397 16.54 -1.01 8.30
C ASN A 397 15.10 -0.82 8.80
N ALA A 398 14.85 0.11 9.72
CA ALA A 398 13.49 0.47 10.09
C ALA A 398 12.90 1.39 9.01
N THR A 399 11.67 1.10 8.59
CA THR A 399 10.97 1.76 7.46
C THR A 399 9.59 2.22 7.85
#